data_AF-A0A947KYU2-F1
#
_entry.id   AF-A0A947KYU2-F1
#
_cell.length_a   1.000
_cell.length_b   1.000
_cell.length_c   1.000
_cell.angle_alpha   90.00
_cell.angle_beta   90.00
_cell.angle_gamma   90.00
#
_symmetry.space_group_name_H-M   'P 1'
#
loop_
_entity.id
_entity.type
_entity.pdbx_description
1 polymer ?
#
loop_
_entity_poly.entity_id
_entity_poly.type
_entity_poly.pdbx_seq_one_letter_code
_entity_poly.pdbx_strand_id
1 'polypeptide(L)' 'MSATSDFYLARAAESADAARKADLVNVRERCLRAEAAWQQMADRLIEIERKKRQAAL' A
#
# COMPACT_ATOMS: atom_id res chain seq x y z
N MET A 1 1.80 4.66 17.58
CA MET A 1 2.77 4.00 16.68
C MET A 1 2.65 4.64 15.30
N SER A 2 3.77 5.03 14.69
CA SER A 2 3.77 5.53 13.30
C SER A 2 3.67 4.34 12.35
N ALA A 3 2.87 4.45 11.29
CA ALA A 3 2.78 3.42 10.25
C ALA A 3 4.08 3.38 9.43
N THR A 4 4.55 2.17 9.12
CA THR A 4 5.77 1.93 8.31
C THR A 4 5.42 1.68 6.84
N SER A 5 6.42 1.74 5.96
CA SER A 5 6.25 1.36 4.54
C SER A 5 5.74 -0.09 4.41
N ASP A 6 6.29 -1.00 5.20
CA ASP A 6 5.85 -2.40 5.28
C ASP A 6 4.38 -2.56 5.69
N PHE A 7 3.90 -1.73 6.64
CA PHE A 7 2.49 -1.74 7.04
C PHE A 7 1.59 -1.39 5.85
N TYR A 8 1.93 -0.36 5.08
CA TYR A 8 1.15 0.02 3.91
C TYR A 8 1.22 -1.03 2.79
N LEU A 9 2.38 -1.65 2.58
CA LEU A 9 2.54 -2.75 1.62
C LEU A 9 1.69 -3.97 2.00
N ALA A 10 1.64 -4.33 3.29
CA ALA A 10 0.77 -5.42 3.77
C ALA A 10 -0.70 -5.13 3.47
N ARG A 11 -1.16 -3.89 3.72
CA ARG A 11 -2.55 -3.47 3.43
C ARG A 11 -2.87 -3.43 1.93
N ALA A 12 -1.89 -3.06 1.09
CA ALA A 12 -2.03 -3.15 -0.36
C ALA A 12 -2.21 -4.62 -0.79
N ALA A 13 -1.35 -5.51 -0.29
CA ALA A 13 -1.42 -6.95 -0.60
C ALA A 13 -2.73 -7.61 -0.15
N GLU A 14 -3.21 -7.28 1.05
CA GLU A 14 -4.51 -7.75 1.55
C GLU A 14 -5.67 -7.26 0.67
N SER A 15 -5.62 -6.00 0.23
CA SER A 15 -6.64 -5.42 -0.66
C SER A 15 -6.62 -6.08 -2.04
N ALA A 16 -5.43 -6.35 -2.59
CA ALA A 16 -5.27 -7.08 -3.84
C ALA A 16 -5.82 -8.50 -3.74
N ASP A 17 -5.58 -9.18 -2.61
CA ASP A 17 -6.12 -10.53 -2.36
C ASP A 17 -7.65 -10.54 -2.26
N ALA A 18 -8.21 -9.57 -1.55
CA ALA A 18 -9.66 -9.39 -1.49
C ALA A 18 -10.25 -9.10 -2.88
N ALA A 19 -9.58 -8.30 -3.72
CA ALA A 19 -10.01 -8.04 -5.09
C ALA A 19 -10.03 -9.31 -5.96
N ARG A 20 -9.03 -10.19 -5.80
CA ARG A 20 -8.95 -11.47 -6.52
C ARG A 20 -10.05 -12.45 -6.12
N LYS A 21 -10.46 -12.42 -4.85
CA LYS A 21 -11.50 -13.30 -4.28
C LYS A 21 -12.93 -12.76 -4.42
N ALA A 22 -13.09 -11.53 -4.92
CA ALA A 22 -14.40 -10.90 -4.99
C ALA A 22 -15.21 -11.40 -6.19
N ASP A 23 -16.38 -11.99 -5.92
CA ASP A 23 -17.32 -12.43 -6.96
C ASP A 23 -18.08 -11.26 -7.61
N LEU A 24 -18.27 -10.17 -6.86
CA LEU A 24 -18.98 -8.99 -7.33
C LEU A 24 -18.00 -7.92 -7.84
N VAL A 25 -18.25 -7.42 -9.05
CA VAL A 25 -17.42 -6.41 -9.72
C VAL A 25 -17.25 -5.14 -8.87
N ASN A 26 -18.33 -4.65 -8.26
CA ASN A 26 -18.28 -3.46 -7.40
C ASN A 26 -17.41 -3.66 -6.15
N VAL A 27 -17.37 -4.88 -5.59
CA VAL A 27 -16.48 -5.23 -4.48
C VAL A 27 -15.04 -5.28 -4.95
N ARG A 28 -14.78 -5.95 -6.08
CA ARG A 28 -13.45 -5.99 -6.71
C ARG A 28 -12.89 -4.60 -6.96
N GLU A 29 -13.67 -3.71 -7.58
CA GLU A 29 -13.26 -2.32 -7.86
C GLU A 29 -12.98 -1.52 -6.59
N ARG A 30 -13.79 -1.69 -5.54
CA ARG A 30 -13.52 -1.07 -4.24
C ARG A 30 -12.19 -1.56 -3.65
N CYS A 31 -11.92 -2.86 -3.72
CA CYS A 31 -10.66 -3.44 -3.23
C CYS A 31 -9.46 -2.96 -4.04
N LEU A 32 -9.56 -2.85 -5.37
CA LEU A 32 -8.50 -2.29 -6.22
C LEU A 32 -8.22 -0.82 -5.92
N ARG A 33 -9.26 -0.01 -5.65
CA ARG A 33 -9.08 1.38 -5.20
C ARG A 33 -8.37 1.47 -3.84
N ALA A 34 -8.69 0.56 -2.93
CA ALA A 34 -8.02 0.49 -1.63
C ALA A 34 -6.54 0.10 -1.80
N GLU A 35 -6.24 -0.93 -2.60
CA GLU A 35 -4.88 -1.33 -2.96
C GLU A 35 -4.08 -0.14 -3.49
N ALA A 36 -4.61 0.57 -4.48
CA ALA A 36 -3.94 1.73 -5.07
C ALA A 36 -3.68 2.86 -4.06
N ALA A 37 -4.58 3.07 -3.10
CA ALA A 37 -4.38 4.07 -2.04
C ALA A 37 -3.29 3.66 -1.05
N TRP A 38 -3.26 2.39 -0.65
CA TRP A 38 -2.22 1.85 0.22
C TRP A 38 -0.85 1.87 -0.46
N GLN A 39 -0.79 1.47 -1.72
CA GLN A 39 0.46 1.49 -2.50
C GLN A 39 1.03 2.91 -2.61
N GLN A 40 0.20 3.91 -2.91
CA GLN A 40 0.65 5.31 -2.95
C GLN A 40 1.23 5.80 -1.62
N MET A 41 0.70 5.35 -0.48
CA MET A 41 1.25 5.71 0.83
C MET A 41 2.57 4.98 1.12
N ALA A 42 2.68 3.71 0.74
CA ALA A 42 3.93 2.96 0.81
C ALA A 42 5.03 3.65 -0.01
N ASP A 43 4.75 3.98 -1.27
CA ASP A 43 5.71 4.58 -2.19
C ASP A 43 6.25 5.92 -1.66
N ARG A 44 5.35 6.78 -1.15
CA ARG A 44 5.75 8.06 -0.54
C ARG A 44 6.66 7.85 0.66
N LEU A 45 6.37 6.86 1.51
CA LEU A 45 7.15 6.61 2.72
C LEU A 45 8.51 5.98 2.40
N ILE A 46 8.57 5.06 1.43
CA ILE A 46 9.82 4.48 0.91
C ILE A 46 10.72 5.58 0.38
N GLU A 47 10.17 6.55 -0.38
CA GLU A 47 10.93 7.68 -0.89
C GLU A 47 11.50 8.56 0.22
N ILE A 48 10.73 8.81 1.29
CA ILE A 48 11.20 9.55 2.46
C ILE A 48 12.31 8.77 3.18
N GLU A 49 12.12 7.47 3.41
CA GLU A 49 13.10 6.60 4.07
C GLU A 49 14.40 6.55 3.26
N ARG A 50 14.31 6.45 1.93
CA ARG A 50 15.47 6.46 1.03
C ARG A 50 16.25 7.77 1.15
N LYS A 51 15.56 8.92 1.10
CA LYS A 51 16.20 10.24 1.23
C LYS A 51 16.89 10.40 2.59
N LYS A 52 16.26 9.92 3.67
CA LYS A 52 16.88 9.93 5.01
C LYS A 52 18.15 9.08 5.07
N ARG A 53 18.15 7.89 4.47
CA ARG A 53 19.35 7.03 4.40
C ARG A 53 20.48 7.69 3.61
N GLN A 54 20.16 8.36 2.50
CA GLN A 54 21.15 9.08 1.69
C GLN A 54 21.76 10.28 2.43
N ALA A 55 20.96 11.01 3.21
CA ALA A 55 21.44 12.17 3.98
C ALA A 55 22.26 11.79 5.22
N ALA A 56 22.22 10.52 5.63
CA ALA A 56 22.96 10.00 6.78
C ALA A 56 24.31 9.37 6.39
N LEU A 57 24.66 9.38 5.09
CA LEU A 57 25.94 8.98 4.51
C LEU A 57 26.80 10.21 4.23
#